data_AF-A0A3D4RQR6-F1
#
_entry.id   AF-A0A3D4RQR6-F1
#
_cell.length_a   1.000
_cell.length_b   1.000
_cell.length_c   1.000
_cell.angle_alpha   90.00
_cell.angle_beta   90.00
_cell.angle_gamma   90.00
#
_symmetry.space_group_name_H-M   'P 1'
#
loop_
_entity.id
_entity.type
_entity.pdbx_description
1 polymer ?
#
loop_
_entity_poly.entity_id
_entity_poly.type
_entity_poly.pdbx_seq_one_letter_code
_entity_poly.pdbx_strand_id
1 'polypeptide(L)'
;MDFIDIYAGLTEAEREQYRRDYPEEAKTMTSFFQTRFEQIGERRGEQRGAATMLLLLLEDKFGFVPDQVKTEVEAASPDTLLLWSRRVLRANTIEEVLG
;
A
#
# COMPACT_ATOMS: atom_id res chain seq x y z
N MET A 1 -16.64 -0.44 10.53
CA MET A 1 -16.44 0.96 10.08
C MET A 1 -16.72 0.99 8.60
N ASP A 2 -17.78 1.68 8.19
CA ASP A 2 -18.13 1.92 6.79
C ASP A 2 -17.51 3.25 6.33
N PHE A 3 -17.30 3.46 5.04
CA PHE A 3 -16.64 4.66 4.50
C PHE A 3 -17.34 5.97 4.88
N ILE A 4 -18.67 5.93 5.04
CA ILE A 4 -19.47 7.04 5.53
C ILE A 4 -18.96 7.53 6.91
N ASP A 5 -18.43 6.63 7.74
CA ASP A 5 -17.89 6.96 9.06
C ASP A 5 -16.59 7.80 8.97
N ILE A 6 -15.78 7.62 7.90
CA ILE A 6 -14.46 8.27 7.76
C ILE A 6 -14.55 9.61 7.02
N TYR A 7 -15.45 9.72 6.02
CA TYR A 7 -15.47 10.90 5.12
C TYR A 7 -16.70 11.80 5.27
N ALA A 8 -17.85 11.30 5.73
CA ALA A 8 -19.07 12.09 5.77
C ALA A 8 -19.28 12.83 7.11
N GLY A 9 -18.54 12.46 8.15
CA GLY A 9 -18.67 13.08 9.48
C GLY A 9 -20.07 12.93 10.09
N LEU A 10 -20.88 12.00 9.58
CA LEU A 10 -22.27 11.83 10.00
C LEU A 10 -22.32 11.20 11.38
N THR A 11 -23.20 11.76 12.22
CA THR A 11 -23.57 11.14 13.48
C THR A 11 -24.24 9.79 13.24
N GLU A 12 -24.30 8.93 14.28
CA GLU A 12 -24.99 7.64 14.16
C GLU A 12 -26.47 7.80 13.75
N ALA A 13 -27.13 8.85 14.24
CA ALA A 13 -28.53 9.13 13.90
C ALA A 13 -28.73 9.49 12.42
N GLU A 14 -27.86 10.34 11.87
CA GLU A 14 -27.91 10.72 10.45
C GLU A 14 -27.57 9.53 9.54
N ARG A 15 -26.67 8.64 9.96
CA ARG A 15 -26.34 7.41 9.24
C ARG A 15 -27.52 6.46 9.17
N GLU A 16 -28.24 6.30 10.27
CA GLU A 16 -29.42 5.45 10.31
C GLU A 16 -30.55 6.03 9.45
N GLN A 17 -30.75 7.35 9.50
CA GLN A 17 -31.72 8.02 8.64
C GLN A 17 -31.36 7.85 7.15
N TYR A 18 -30.11 8.08 6.77
CA TYR A 18 -29.66 7.89 5.39
C TYR A 18 -29.83 6.44 4.91
N ARG A 19 -29.46 5.45 5.73
CA ARG A 19 -29.66 4.03 5.40
C ARG A 19 -31.14 3.68 5.22
N ARG A 20 -32.03 4.31 5.99
CA ARG A 20 -33.47 4.12 5.88
C ARG A 20 -34.05 4.78 4.62
N ASP A 21 -33.63 6.00 4.34
CA ASP A 21 -34.16 6.81 3.23
C ASP A 21 -33.58 6.36 1.88
N TYR A 22 -32.36 5.80 1.87
CA TYR A 22 -31.61 5.40 0.67
C TYR A 22 -30.97 4.00 0.80
N PRO A 23 -31.75 2.92 1.00
CA PRO A 23 -31.21 1.60 1.33
C PRO A 23 -30.36 0.97 0.21
N GLU A 24 -30.76 1.14 -1.06
CA GLU A 24 -30.03 0.57 -2.21
C GLU A 24 -28.72 1.33 -2.50
N GLU A 25 -28.72 2.65 -2.31
CA GLU A 25 -27.54 3.49 -2.45
C GLU A 25 -26.52 3.15 -1.36
N ALA A 26 -26.98 3.05 -0.11
CA ALA A 26 -26.14 2.65 1.01
C ALA A 26 -25.50 1.28 0.76
N LYS A 27 -26.27 0.28 0.33
CA LYS A 27 -25.73 -1.06 0.03
C LYS A 27 -24.69 -1.04 -1.09
N THR A 28 -24.95 -0.29 -2.17
CA THR A 28 -24.03 -0.15 -3.30
C THR A 28 -22.74 0.53 -2.87
N MET A 29 -22.85 1.61 -2.09
CA MET A 29 -21.70 2.32 -1.53
C MET A 29 -20.88 1.39 -0.65
N THR A 30 -21.47 0.72 0.34
CA THR A 30 -20.76 -0.20 1.24
C THR A 30 -19.98 -1.26 0.45
N SER A 31 -20.61 -1.90 -0.54
CA SER A 31 -19.95 -2.93 -1.37
C SER A 31 -18.78 -2.37 -2.19
N PHE A 32 -18.98 -1.21 -2.83
CA PHE A 32 -17.94 -0.56 -3.63
C PHE A 32 -16.74 -0.16 -2.77
N PHE A 33 -17.00 0.42 -1.59
CA PHE A 33 -15.96 0.82 -0.67
C PHE A 33 -15.22 -0.38 -0.11
N GLN A 34 -15.93 -1.41 0.38
CA GLN A 34 -15.29 -2.61 0.89
C GLN A 34 -14.29 -3.19 -0.13
N THR A 35 -14.75 -3.39 -1.37
CA THR A 35 -13.89 -3.89 -2.47
C THR A 35 -12.68 -2.99 -2.69
N ARG A 36 -12.88 -1.67 -2.73
CA ARG A 36 -11.80 -0.71 -2.99
C ARG A 36 -10.80 -0.63 -1.83
N PHE A 37 -11.27 -0.70 -0.59
CA PHE A 37 -10.42 -0.69 0.60
C PHE A 37 -9.58 -1.96 0.71
N GLU A 38 -10.18 -3.11 0.45
CA GLU A 38 -9.47 -4.39 0.37
C GLU A 38 -8.36 -4.31 -0.69
N GLN A 39 -8.67 -3.88 -1.92
CA GLN A 39 -7.68 -3.72 -2.99
C GLN A 39 -6.56 -2.71 -2.66
N ILE A 40 -6.89 -1.58 -2.03
CA ILE A 40 -5.89 -0.60 -1.60
C ILE A 40 -5.00 -1.19 -0.50
N GLY A 41 -5.62 -1.93 0.44
CA GLY A 41 -4.93 -2.59 1.54
C GLY A 41 -3.94 -3.64 1.03
N GLU A 42 -4.40 -4.53 0.14
CA GLU A 42 -3.58 -5.55 -0.52
C GLU A 42 -2.40 -4.91 -1.26
N ARG A 43 -2.67 -3.92 -2.14
CA ARG A 43 -1.60 -3.25 -2.90
C ARG A 43 -0.57 -2.56 -2.00
N ARG A 44 -1.02 -1.91 -0.92
CA ARG A 44 -0.10 -1.29 0.06
C ARG A 44 0.68 -2.35 0.84
N GLY A 45 0.05 -3.47 1.18
CA GLY A 45 0.69 -4.60 1.85
C GLY A 45 1.79 -5.21 0.99
N GLU A 46 1.49 -5.49 -0.28
CA GLU A 46 2.45 -5.99 -1.27
C GLU A 46 3.64 -5.04 -1.44
N GLN A 47 3.37 -3.74 -1.61
CA GLN A 47 4.40 -2.72 -1.78
C GLN A 47 5.32 -2.63 -0.55
N ARG A 48 4.74 -2.52 0.65
CA ARG A 48 5.53 -2.46 1.90
C ARG A 48 6.33 -3.74 2.13
N GLY A 49 5.71 -4.90 1.93
CA GLY A 49 6.38 -6.19 2.08
C GLY A 49 7.57 -6.34 1.13
N ALA A 50 7.38 -6.00 -0.16
CA ALA A 50 8.46 -6.03 -1.14
C ALA A 50 9.59 -5.02 -0.81
N ALA A 51 9.23 -3.82 -0.34
CA ALA A 51 10.21 -2.82 0.07
C ALA A 51 11.04 -3.29 1.27
N THR A 52 10.39 -3.80 2.32
CA THR A 52 11.06 -4.37 3.49
C THR A 52 12.02 -5.50 3.09
N MET A 53 11.56 -6.42 2.25
CA MET A 53 12.41 -7.53 1.78
C MET A 53 13.61 -7.03 0.97
N LEU A 54 13.42 -6.05 0.09
CA LEU A 54 14.52 -5.49 -0.68
C LEU A 54 15.55 -4.79 0.21
N LEU A 55 15.11 -4.02 1.20
CA LEU A 55 16.03 -3.36 2.15
C LEU A 55 16.87 -4.36 2.93
N LEU A 56 16.27 -5.47 3.38
CA LEU A 56 17.00 -6.56 4.03
C LEU A 56 18.05 -7.17 3.08
N LEU A 57 17.69 -7.44 1.82
CA LEU A 57 18.62 -7.97 0.83
C LEU A 57 19.77 -7.02 0.50
N LEU A 58 19.49 -5.72 0.43
CA LEU A 58 20.52 -4.69 0.22
C LEU A 58 21.46 -4.61 1.42
N GLU A 59 20.91 -4.67 2.64
CA GLU A 59 21.69 -4.64 3.87
C GLU A 59 22.59 -5.87 4.01
N ASP A 60 22.03 -7.07 3.76
CA ASP A 60 22.77 -8.32 3.84
C ASP A 60 23.90 -8.41 2.80
N LYS A 61 23.68 -7.88 1.59
CA LYS A 61 24.66 -7.99 0.50
C LYS A 61 25.71 -6.87 0.51
N PHE A 62 25.29 -5.64 0.76
CA PHE A 62 26.12 -4.45 0.59
C PHE A 62 26.46 -3.75 1.92
N GLY A 63 25.85 -4.16 3.03
CA GLY A 63 26.02 -3.52 4.33
C GLY A 63 25.15 -2.28 4.47
N PHE A 64 25.72 -1.18 4.97
CA PHE A 64 24.93 0.03 5.26
C PHE A 64 24.12 0.53 4.05
N VAL A 65 22.80 0.66 4.23
CA VAL A 65 21.89 1.24 3.25
C VAL A 65 21.61 2.71 3.60
N PRO A 66 21.98 3.69 2.74
CA PRO A 66 21.72 5.11 2.99
C PRO A 66 20.22 5.44 3.08
N ASP A 67 19.86 6.44 3.88
CA ASP A 67 18.44 6.81 4.08
C ASP A 67 17.75 7.30 2.80
N GLN A 68 18.52 7.89 1.87
CA GLN A 68 18.01 8.24 0.54
C GLN A 68 17.54 7.00 -0.23
N VAL A 69 18.33 5.92 -0.19
CA VAL A 69 17.99 4.63 -0.82
C VAL A 69 16.76 4.02 -0.14
N LYS A 70 16.67 4.08 1.20
CA LYS A 70 15.48 3.63 1.93
C LYS A 70 14.23 4.36 1.47
N THR A 71 14.30 5.68 1.39
CA THR A 71 13.20 6.54 0.94
C THR A 71 12.75 6.19 -0.49
N GLU A 72 13.71 5.94 -1.38
CA GLU A 72 13.42 5.56 -2.77
C GLU A 72 12.76 4.17 -2.86
N VAL A 73 13.26 3.19 -2.11
CA VAL A 73 12.69 1.85 -2.01
C VAL A 73 11.27 1.89 -1.42
N GLU A 74 11.06 2.65 -0.34
CA GLU A 74 9.74 2.80 0.28
C GLU A 74 8.71 3.55 -0.59
N ALA A 75 9.16 4.32 -1.58
CA ALA A 75 8.29 5.02 -2.52
C ALA A 75 8.05 4.24 -3.83
N ALA A 76 8.85 3.20 -4.11
CA ALA A 76 8.77 2.45 -5.36
C ALA A 76 7.50 1.58 -5.44
N SER A 77 7.07 1.32 -6.68
CA SER A 77 5.95 0.41 -6.96
C SER A 77 6.35 -1.05 -6.71
N PRO A 78 5.39 -1.96 -6.46
CA PRO A 78 5.67 -3.40 -6.31
C PRO A 78 6.50 -3.99 -7.47
N ASP A 79 6.19 -3.62 -8.72
CA ASP A 79 6.89 -4.14 -9.89
C ASP A 79 8.36 -3.70 -9.94
N THR A 80 8.62 -2.43 -9.61
CA THR A 80 9.99 -1.90 -9.51
C THR A 80 10.77 -2.59 -8.40
N LEU A 81 10.13 -2.81 -7.25
CA LEU A 81 10.74 -3.50 -6.11
C LEU A 81 11.11 -4.95 -6.44
N LEU A 82 10.26 -5.66 -7.18
CA LEU A 82 10.54 -7.02 -7.65
C LEU A 82 11.68 -7.06 -8.68
N LEU A 83 11.74 -6.07 -9.58
CA LEU A 83 12.84 -5.92 -10.54
C LEU A 83 14.17 -5.72 -9.81
N TRP A 84 14.21 -4.79 -8.86
CA TRP A 84 15.37 -4.51 -8.04
C TRP A 84 15.78 -5.74 -7.22
N SER A 85 14.83 -6.44 -6.60
CA SER A 85 15.09 -7.69 -5.86
C SER A 85 15.80 -8.76 -6.70
N ARG A 86 15.43 -8.89 -7.99
CA ARG A 86 16.13 -9.79 -8.93
C ARG A 86 17.54 -9.31 -9.27
N ARG A 87 17.73 -7.99 -9.40
CA ARG A 87 19.03 -7.39 -9.68
C ARG A 87 20.01 -7.53 -8.53
N VAL A 88 19.53 -7.53 -7.27
CA VAL A 88 20.38 -7.77 -6.09
C VAL A 88 21.21 -9.04 -6.25
N LEU A 89 20.68 -10.08 -6.90
CA LEU A 89 21.41 -11.34 -7.10
C LEU A 89 22.68 -11.21 -7.96
N ARG A 90 22.79 -10.17 -8.79
CA ARG A 90 23.87 -10.03 -9.79
C ARG A 90 24.65 -8.71 -9.69
N ALA A 91 24.03 -7.65 -9.16
CA ALA A 91 24.63 -6.34 -9.00
C ALA A 91 25.81 -6.36 -8.01
N ASN A 92 26.80 -5.51 -8.22
CA ASN A 92 27.96 -5.32 -7.35
C ASN A 92 27.82 -4.10 -6.43
N THR A 93 26.89 -3.19 -6.72
CA THR A 93 26.59 -2.02 -5.89
C THR A 93 25.08 -1.78 -5.76
N ILE A 94 24.69 -0.93 -4.82
CA ILE A 94 23.29 -0.50 -4.63
C ILE A 94 22.80 0.27 -5.86
N GLU A 95 23.64 1.12 -6.45
CA GLU A 95 23.29 1.92 -7.63
C GLU A 95 22.96 1.02 -8.84
N GLU A 96 23.70 -0.07 -9.03
CA GLU A 96 23.40 -1.05 -10.08
C GLU A 96 22.07 -1.79 -9.85
N VAL A 97 21.62 -1.90 -8.60
CA VAL A 97 20.30 -2.46 -8.29
C VAL A 97 19.20 -1.49 -8.70
N LEU A 98 19.34 -0.22 -8.30
CA LEU A 98 18.32 0.81 -8.44
C LEU A 98 18.22 1.40 -9.86
N GLY A 99 19.31 1.38 -10.65
CA GLY A 99 19.42 2.03 -11.97
C GLY A 99 18.82 1.32 -13.18
#